data_AF-A0A955JKP7-F1
#
_entry.id   AF-A0A955JKP7-F1
#
_cell.length_a   1.000
_cell.length_b   1.000
_cell.length_c   1.000
_cell.angle_alpha   90.00
_cell.angle_beta   90.00
_cell.angle_gamma   90.00
#
_symmetry.space_group_name_H-M   'P 1'
#
loop_
_entity.id
_entity.type
_entity.pdbx_description
1 polymer ?
#
loop_
_entity_poly.entity_id
_entity_poly.type
_entity_poly.pdbx_seq_one_letter_code
_entity_poly.pdbx_strand_id
1 'polypeptide(L)'
;MPIYRITAPNGKTYQIEGPPGASDADVAAAVVAQFPDAGREAPETTTAGQVKEFAKGIPAGAIGLLETAAVGASNILPQAEEDSAKKAIREFASAVKQPFAAAEGYEDTVGRKFGEALGSTAPFFALGPLGMAGKAAATGLAAGAGAGEASTRAEAKGATQDQQTLATIGGTAVGLTEMLPVFHFLEKLGG
;
A
#
# COMPACT_ATOMS: atom_id res chain seq x y z
N MET A 1 23.36 25.37 4.90
CA MET A 1 24.15 24.34 4.19
C MET A 1 23.51 24.15 2.82
N PRO A 2 24.26 24.12 1.70
CA PRO A 2 23.69 23.71 0.41
C PRO A 2 23.21 22.26 0.42
N ILE A 3 22.16 21.98 -0.34
CA ILE A 3 21.61 20.63 -0.56
C ILE A 3 22.17 20.10 -1.88
N TYR A 4 22.82 18.94 -1.80
CA TYR A 4 23.35 18.20 -2.94
C TYR A 4 22.42 17.06 -3.30
N ARG A 5 22.27 16.78 -4.60
CA ARG A 5 21.44 15.68 -5.12
C ARG A 5 22.31 14.72 -5.92
N ILE A 6 22.40 13.46 -5.50
CA ILE A 6 23.20 12.43 -6.18
C ILE A 6 22.38 11.17 -6.42
N THR A 7 22.52 10.59 -7.61
CA THR A 7 22.01 9.25 -7.90
C THR A 7 23.08 8.24 -7.53
N ALA A 8 22.78 7.39 -6.56
CA ALA A 8 23.70 6.37 -6.09
C ALA A 8 23.67 5.11 -6.98
N PRO A 9 24.67 4.21 -6.87
CA PRO A 9 24.69 2.93 -7.58
C PRO A 9 23.41 2.09 -7.51
N ASN A 10 22.64 2.22 -6.42
CA ASN A 10 21.38 1.49 -6.25
C ASN A 10 20.21 2.08 -7.06
N GLY A 11 20.47 3.08 -7.91
CA GLY A 11 19.48 3.76 -8.74
C GLY A 11 18.60 4.78 -8.01
N LYS A 12 18.74 4.94 -6.69
CA LYS A 12 17.98 5.93 -5.90
C LYS A 12 18.71 7.28 -5.89
N THR A 13 17.93 8.35 -5.91
CA THR A 13 18.45 9.71 -5.78
C THR A 13 18.35 10.19 -4.34
N TYR A 14 19.48 10.55 -3.75
CA TYR A 14 19.59 11.05 -2.39
C TYR A 14 19.77 12.56 -2.38
N GLN A 15 19.22 13.20 -1.35
CA GLN A 15 19.46 14.61 -1.05
C GLN A 15 20.16 14.70 0.30
N ILE A 16 21.34 15.31 0.33
CA ILE A 16 22.10 15.50 1.57
C ILE A 16 22.58 16.96 1.69
N GLU A 17 22.61 17.44 2.92
CA GLU A 17 23.20 18.75 3.24
C GLU A 17 24.72 18.61 3.35
N GLY A 18 25.46 19.49 2.68
CA GLY A 18 26.92 19.48 2.67
C GLY A 18 27.52 20.88 2.83
N PRO A 19 28.83 20.99 3.16
CA PRO A 19 29.52 22.27 3.19
C PRO A 19 29.57 22.89 1.78
N PRO A 20 29.58 24.22 1.65
CA PRO A 20 29.71 24.89 0.36
C PRO A 20 30.97 24.46 -0.38
N GLY A 21 30.82 23.98 -1.61
CA GLY A 21 31.93 23.54 -2.47
C GLY A 21 32.37 22.08 -2.25
N ALA A 22 31.59 21.25 -1.56
CA ALA A 22 31.85 19.81 -1.47
C ALA A 22 31.96 19.18 -2.88
N SER A 23 32.91 18.26 -3.06
CA SER A 23 33.07 17.53 -4.31
C SER A 23 32.03 16.42 -4.44
N ASP A 24 31.73 15.99 -5.67
CA ASP A 24 30.80 14.87 -5.91
C ASP A 24 31.23 13.58 -5.21
N ALA A 25 32.54 13.36 -5.05
CA ALA A 25 33.09 12.21 -4.34
C ALA A 25 32.85 12.28 -2.83
N ASP A 26 33.00 13.47 -2.23
CA ASP A 26 32.71 13.67 -0.80
C ASP A 26 31.22 13.54 -0.51
N VAL A 27 30.37 14.05 -1.41
CA VAL A 27 28.91 13.89 -1.36
C VAL A 27 28.54 12.41 -1.50
N ALA A 28 29.11 11.69 -2.46
CA ALA A 28 28.87 10.26 -2.62
C ALA A 28 29.30 9.43 -1.40
N ALA A 29 30.47 9.73 -0.83
CA ALA A 29 30.96 9.07 0.39
C ALA A 29 30.05 9.35 1.59
N ALA A 30 29.57 10.59 1.74
CA ALA A 30 28.60 10.95 2.77
C ALA A 30 27.25 10.23 2.58
N VAL A 31 26.78 10.11 1.33
CA VAL A 31 25.57 9.33 1.01
C VAL A 31 25.74 7.87 1.36
N VAL A 32 26.86 7.22 1.00
CA VAL A 32 27.09 5.81 1.36
C VAL A 32 27.29 5.62 2.87
N ALA A 33 27.93 6.57 3.55
CA ALA A 33 28.11 6.52 5.00
C ALA A 33 26.77 6.66 5.76
N GLN A 34 25.87 7.52 5.27
CA GLN A 34 24.54 7.73 5.85
C GLN A 34 23.52 6.67 5.39
N PHE A 35 23.68 6.15 4.19
CA PHE A 35 22.83 5.16 3.54
C PHE A 35 23.71 4.03 2.98
N PRO A 36 24.08 3.02 3.79
CA PRO A 36 24.96 1.92 3.36
C PRO A 36 24.47 1.18 2.10
N ASP A 37 23.15 1.13 1.91
CA ASP A 37 22.50 0.51 0.76
C ASP A 37 22.68 1.31 -0.54
N ALA A 38 23.09 2.58 -0.47
CA ALA A 38 23.38 3.43 -1.63
C ALA A 38 24.52 2.86 -2.48
N GLY A 39 25.46 2.14 -1.86
CA GLY A 39 26.58 1.51 -2.55
C GLY A 39 26.26 0.20 -3.25
N ARG A 40 25.05 -0.37 -3.09
CA ARG A 40 24.66 -1.61 -3.78
C ARG A 40 24.27 -1.31 -5.23
N GLU A 41 24.50 -2.25 -6.14
CA GLU A 41 23.99 -2.13 -7.50
C GLU A 41 22.46 -2.26 -7.52
N ALA A 42 21.82 -1.52 -8.43
CA ALA A 42 20.38 -1.64 -8.61
C ALA A 42 20.02 -3.07 -9.07
N PRO A 43 18.98 -3.70 -8.49
CA PRO A 43 18.52 -5.00 -8.96
C PRO A 43 18.10 -4.92 -10.44
N GLU A 44 18.58 -5.84 -11.27
CA GLU A 44 18.13 -5.90 -12.67
C GLU A 44 16.71 -6.45 -12.77
N THR A 45 15.85 -5.71 -13.49
CA THR A 45 14.50 -6.19 -13.82
C THR A 45 14.47 -6.77 -15.23
N THR A 46 13.69 -7.83 -15.43
CA THR A 46 13.55 -8.54 -16.71
C THR A 46 12.09 -8.60 -17.13
N THR A 47 11.82 -8.71 -18.43
CA THR A 47 10.45 -8.84 -18.95
C THR A 47 9.72 -10.05 -18.36
N ALA A 48 10.40 -11.20 -18.25
CA ALA A 48 9.82 -12.39 -17.63
C ALA A 48 9.54 -12.18 -16.13
N GLY A 49 10.43 -11.47 -15.43
CA GLY A 49 10.22 -11.04 -14.05
C GLY A 49 8.98 -10.15 -13.93
N GLN A 50 8.80 -9.16 -14.80
CA GLN A 50 7.63 -8.27 -14.77
C GLN A 50 6.30 -9.03 -14.89
N VAL A 51 6.25 -10.05 -15.76
CA VAL A 51 5.05 -10.91 -15.92
C VAL A 51 4.80 -11.74 -14.65
N LYS A 52 5.85 -12.33 -14.08
CA LYS A 52 5.75 -13.09 -12.82
C LYS A 52 5.28 -12.21 -11.67
N GLU A 53 5.82 -11.00 -11.56
CA GLU A 53 5.49 -10.07 -10.48
C GLU A 53 4.11 -9.44 -10.66
N PHE A 54 3.64 -9.25 -11.89
CA PHE A 54 2.23 -8.97 -12.16
C PHE A 54 1.32 -10.09 -11.63
N ALA A 55 1.62 -11.35 -11.94
CA ALA A 55 0.82 -12.48 -11.49
C ALA A 55 0.79 -12.63 -9.98
N LYS A 56 1.93 -12.42 -9.29
CA LYS A 56 1.98 -12.36 -7.82
C LYS A 56 1.23 -11.16 -7.24
N GLY A 57 1.18 -10.06 -7.99
CA GLY A 57 0.49 -8.84 -7.56
C GLY A 57 -1.01 -9.06 -7.34
N ILE A 58 -1.64 -9.95 -8.10
CA ILE A 58 -3.07 -10.25 -7.97
C ILE A 58 -3.44 -10.77 -6.58
N PRO A 59 -2.90 -11.91 -6.09
CA PRO A 59 -3.19 -12.37 -4.74
C PRO A 59 -2.69 -11.38 -3.67
N ALA A 60 -1.53 -10.73 -3.88
CA ALA A 60 -1.03 -9.71 -2.94
C ALA A 60 -1.99 -8.52 -2.77
N GLY A 61 -2.58 -8.05 -3.86
CA GLY A 61 -3.57 -6.96 -3.88
C GLY A 61 -4.85 -7.33 -3.16
N ALA A 62 -5.36 -8.55 -3.36
CA ALA A 62 -6.54 -9.03 -2.64
C ALA A 62 -6.30 -9.10 -1.13
N ILE A 63 -5.15 -9.63 -0.70
CA ILE A 63 -4.79 -9.68 0.73
C ILE A 63 -4.60 -8.25 1.27
N GLY A 64 -4.03 -7.34 0.48
CA GLY A 64 -3.86 -5.93 0.84
C GLY A 64 -5.18 -5.20 1.08
N LEU A 65 -6.20 -5.43 0.24
CA LEU A 65 -7.53 -4.90 0.46
C LEU A 65 -8.12 -5.42 1.79
N LEU A 66 -8.08 -6.74 2.01
CA LEU A 66 -8.66 -7.35 3.19
C LEU A 66 -7.97 -6.89 4.49
N GLU A 67 -6.65 -6.78 4.47
CA GLU A 67 -5.86 -6.20 5.56
C GLU A 67 -6.31 -4.78 5.86
N THR A 68 -6.38 -3.94 4.82
CA THR A 68 -6.80 -2.54 4.95
C THR A 68 -8.21 -2.44 5.53
N ALA A 69 -9.13 -3.27 5.04
CA ALA A 69 -10.49 -3.29 5.54
C ALA A 69 -10.60 -3.74 6.99
N ALA A 70 -9.81 -4.75 7.38
CA ALA A 70 -9.72 -5.20 8.76
C ALA A 70 -9.12 -4.11 9.67
N VAL A 71 -8.09 -3.40 9.21
CA VAL A 71 -7.54 -2.23 9.92
C VAL A 71 -8.63 -1.17 10.09
N GLY A 72 -9.39 -0.85 9.04
CA GLY A 72 -10.49 0.10 9.12
C GLY A 72 -11.57 -0.31 10.11
N ALA A 73 -11.94 -1.59 10.14
CA ALA A 73 -12.88 -2.14 11.10
C ALA A 73 -12.36 -2.07 12.55
N SER A 74 -11.04 -2.24 12.75
CA SER A 74 -10.42 -2.15 14.07
C SER A 74 -10.48 -0.75 14.69
N ASN A 75 -10.63 0.31 13.89
CA ASN A 75 -10.75 1.69 14.38
C ASN A 75 -12.04 1.98 15.18
N ILE A 76 -12.97 1.02 15.25
CA ILE A 76 -14.17 1.11 16.10
C ILE A 76 -13.84 0.69 17.55
N LEU A 77 -12.74 -0.04 17.74
CA LEU A 77 -12.30 -0.49 19.05
C LEU A 77 -11.73 0.68 19.86
N PRO A 78 -11.69 0.58 21.21
CA PRO A 78 -10.91 1.51 22.00
C PRO A 78 -9.41 1.36 21.70
N GLN A 79 -8.64 2.43 21.93
CA GLN A 79 -7.24 2.54 21.49
C GLN A 79 -6.35 1.38 21.94
N ALA A 80 -6.51 0.92 23.18
CA ALA A 80 -5.68 -0.14 23.74
C ALA A 80 -5.83 -1.45 22.96
N GLU A 81 -7.05 -1.75 22.50
CA GLU A 81 -7.36 -2.92 21.69
C GLU A 81 -7.09 -2.67 20.19
N GLU A 82 -7.29 -1.44 19.70
CA GLU A 82 -7.04 -1.03 18.32
C GLU A 82 -5.59 -1.31 17.90
N ASP A 83 -4.61 -0.85 18.69
CA ASP A 83 -3.19 -1.04 18.36
C ASP A 83 -2.82 -2.53 18.30
N SER A 84 -3.33 -3.32 19.26
CA SER A 84 -3.12 -4.77 19.28
C SER A 84 -3.79 -5.45 18.08
N ALA A 85 -5.00 -5.04 17.72
CA ALA A 85 -5.72 -5.57 16.57
C ALA A 85 -5.01 -5.24 15.26
N LYS A 86 -4.61 -3.98 15.05
CA LYS A 86 -3.84 -3.53 13.87
C LYS A 86 -2.55 -4.31 13.73
N LYS A 87 -1.80 -4.50 14.83
CA LYS A 87 -0.57 -5.28 14.82
C LYS A 87 -0.83 -6.73 14.41
N ALA A 88 -1.81 -7.40 15.01
CA ALA A 88 -2.16 -8.77 14.67
C ALA A 88 -2.62 -8.91 13.21
N ILE A 89 -3.41 -7.96 12.71
CA ILE A 89 -3.86 -7.90 11.32
C ILE A 89 -2.67 -7.77 10.37
N ARG A 90 -1.76 -6.82 10.63
CA ARG A 90 -0.56 -6.57 9.81
C ARG A 90 0.38 -7.78 9.81
N GLU A 91 0.59 -8.41 10.96
CA GLU A 91 1.41 -9.62 11.08
C GLU A 91 0.81 -10.80 10.31
N PHE A 92 -0.49 -11.05 10.48
CA PHE A 92 -1.19 -12.10 9.76
C PHE A 92 -1.16 -11.84 8.24
N ALA A 93 -1.48 -10.62 7.81
CA ALA A 93 -1.44 -10.25 6.41
C ALA A 93 -0.04 -10.38 5.81
N SER A 94 1.01 -9.98 6.55
CA SER A 94 2.39 -10.16 6.13
C SER A 94 2.75 -11.64 5.96
N ALA A 95 2.33 -12.50 6.89
CA ALA A 95 2.56 -13.94 6.79
C ALA A 95 1.87 -14.55 5.55
N VAL A 96 0.63 -14.16 5.28
CA VAL A 96 -0.14 -14.64 4.12
C VAL A 96 0.37 -14.05 2.80
N LYS A 97 0.85 -12.80 2.80
CA LYS A 97 1.43 -12.14 1.62
C LYS A 97 2.83 -12.64 1.26
N GLN A 98 3.58 -13.20 2.22
CA GLN A 98 4.97 -13.63 2.04
C GLN A 98 5.25 -14.42 0.73
N PRO A 99 4.47 -15.45 0.35
CA PRO A 99 4.70 -16.17 -0.91
C PRO A 99 4.48 -15.33 -2.19
N PHE A 100 3.78 -14.21 -2.06
CA PHE A 100 3.45 -13.26 -3.12
C PHE A 100 4.23 -11.94 -2.99
N ALA A 101 5.21 -11.88 -2.08
CA ALA A 101 6.06 -10.71 -1.92
C ALA A 101 6.79 -10.41 -3.24
N ALA A 102 6.96 -9.10 -3.49
CA ALA A 102 7.71 -8.63 -4.64
C ALA A 102 9.16 -9.10 -4.52
N ALA A 103 9.77 -9.49 -5.63
CA ALA A 103 11.21 -9.62 -5.68
C ALA A 103 11.86 -8.22 -5.60
N GLU A 104 13.08 -8.15 -5.05
CA GLU A 104 13.83 -6.90 -4.93
C GLU A 104 13.94 -6.19 -6.29
N GLY A 105 13.59 -4.89 -6.31
CA GLY A 105 13.56 -4.07 -7.52
C GLY A 105 12.25 -4.12 -8.30
N TYR A 106 11.30 -4.98 -7.92
CA TYR A 106 9.98 -5.07 -8.55
C TYR A 106 8.85 -4.45 -7.73
N GLU A 107 9.10 -4.03 -6.49
CA GLU A 107 8.09 -3.51 -5.55
C GLU A 107 7.23 -2.40 -6.16
N ASP A 108 7.88 -1.53 -6.94
CA ASP A 108 7.29 -0.33 -7.52
C ASP A 108 7.21 -0.37 -9.06
N THR A 109 7.36 -1.55 -9.67
CA THR A 109 7.19 -1.66 -11.12
C THR A 109 5.72 -1.56 -11.50
N VAL A 110 5.49 -1.02 -12.71
CA VAL A 110 4.13 -0.89 -13.27
C VAL A 110 3.40 -2.23 -13.30
N GLY A 111 4.08 -3.33 -13.68
CA GLY A 111 3.50 -4.67 -13.70
C GLY A 111 3.05 -5.13 -12.31
N ARG A 112 3.90 -4.96 -11.30
CA ARG A 112 3.59 -5.33 -9.91
C ARG A 112 2.40 -4.55 -9.38
N LYS A 113 2.41 -3.21 -9.49
CA LYS A 113 1.32 -2.33 -9.00
C LYS A 113 0.02 -2.54 -9.75
N PHE A 114 0.07 -2.77 -11.05
CA PHE A 114 -1.13 -3.08 -11.83
C PHE A 114 -1.74 -4.43 -11.41
N GLY A 115 -0.88 -5.42 -11.12
CA GLY A 115 -1.32 -6.69 -10.51
C GLY A 115 -2.02 -6.49 -9.16
N GLU A 116 -1.48 -5.64 -8.28
CA GLU A 116 -2.12 -5.31 -6.99
C GLU A 116 -3.47 -4.65 -7.17
N ALA A 117 -3.55 -3.64 -8.04
CA ALA A 117 -4.79 -2.91 -8.29
C ALA A 117 -5.88 -3.82 -8.90
N LEU A 118 -5.49 -4.73 -9.80
CA LEU A 118 -6.41 -5.73 -10.32
C LEU A 118 -6.85 -6.70 -9.22
N GLY A 119 -5.88 -7.19 -8.44
CA GLY A 119 -6.07 -8.10 -7.33
C GLY A 119 -7.00 -7.57 -6.25
N SER A 120 -6.86 -6.30 -5.87
CA SER A 120 -7.69 -5.64 -4.86
C SER A 120 -9.13 -5.44 -5.31
N THR A 121 -9.43 -5.56 -6.60
CA THR A 121 -10.81 -5.46 -7.08
C THR A 121 -11.54 -6.81 -7.01
N ALA A 122 -10.82 -7.93 -7.10
CA ALA A 122 -11.40 -9.27 -7.14
C ALA A 122 -12.30 -9.62 -5.94
N PRO A 123 -11.97 -9.26 -4.67
CA PRO A 123 -12.84 -9.53 -3.52
C PRO A 123 -14.27 -8.96 -3.68
N PHE A 124 -14.44 -7.79 -4.30
CA PHE A 124 -15.78 -7.21 -4.50
C PHE A 124 -16.61 -8.02 -5.50
N PHE A 125 -16.00 -8.48 -6.59
CA PHE A 125 -16.69 -9.31 -7.57
C PHE A 125 -16.98 -10.72 -7.06
N ALA A 126 -16.10 -11.27 -6.23
CA ALA A 126 -16.31 -12.57 -5.58
C ALA A 126 -17.56 -12.60 -4.69
N LEU A 127 -18.00 -11.44 -4.20
CA LEU A 127 -19.24 -11.29 -3.43
C LEU A 127 -20.50 -11.20 -4.32
N GLY A 128 -20.37 -10.92 -5.61
CA GLY A 128 -21.49 -10.74 -6.55
C GLY A 128 -22.53 -11.87 -6.54
N PRO A 129 -22.14 -13.16 -6.61
CA PRO A 129 -23.06 -14.30 -6.58
C PRO A 129 -23.94 -14.40 -5.33
N LEU A 130 -23.59 -13.70 -4.25
CA LEU A 130 -24.35 -13.68 -2.99
C LEU A 130 -25.53 -12.68 -3.02
N GLY A 131 -25.79 -12.02 -4.16
CA GLY A 131 -26.91 -11.10 -4.34
C GLY A 131 -26.88 -9.94 -3.35
N MET A 132 -27.99 -9.69 -2.66
CA MET A 132 -28.11 -8.59 -1.69
C MET A 132 -27.16 -8.73 -0.49
N ALA A 133 -26.91 -9.96 -0.02
CA ALA A 133 -25.94 -10.20 1.05
C ALA A 133 -24.52 -9.86 0.57
N GLY A 134 -24.22 -10.20 -0.68
CA GLY A 134 -22.98 -9.82 -1.35
C GLY A 134 -22.79 -8.31 -1.48
N LYS A 135 -23.84 -7.58 -1.89
CA LYS A 135 -23.83 -6.12 -1.95
C LYS A 135 -23.58 -5.49 -0.56
N ALA A 136 -24.23 -6.00 0.49
CA ALA A 136 -24.01 -5.53 1.86
C ALA A 136 -22.56 -5.79 2.32
N ALA A 137 -22.03 -7.00 2.08
CA ALA A 137 -20.65 -7.33 2.39
C ALA A 137 -19.65 -6.45 1.61
N ALA A 138 -19.89 -6.22 0.31
CA ALA A 138 -19.04 -5.37 -0.53
C ALA A 138 -19.06 -3.91 -0.06
N THR A 139 -20.23 -3.42 0.39
CA THR A 139 -20.36 -2.08 1.00
C THR A 139 -19.53 -1.99 2.29
N GLY A 140 -19.63 -2.98 3.17
CA GLY A 140 -18.85 -3.03 4.41
C GLY A 140 -17.34 -3.14 4.15
N LEU A 141 -16.95 -3.95 3.16
CA LEU A 141 -15.56 -4.09 2.73
C LEU A 141 -14.99 -2.76 2.24
N ALA A 142 -15.75 -2.02 1.42
CA ALA A 142 -15.32 -0.73 0.89
C ALA A 142 -15.25 0.36 1.96
N ALA A 143 -16.25 0.42 2.83
CA ALA A 143 -16.25 1.29 4.01
C ALA A 143 -15.01 1.04 4.87
N GLY A 144 -14.74 -0.23 5.20
CA GLY A 144 -13.56 -0.62 5.97
C GLY A 144 -12.26 -0.29 5.24
N ALA A 145 -12.14 -0.62 3.95
CA ALA A 145 -10.93 -0.37 3.19
C ALA A 145 -10.60 1.13 3.14
N GLY A 146 -11.58 1.97 2.78
CA GLY A 146 -11.42 3.42 2.77
C GLY A 146 -11.06 3.99 4.14
N ALA A 147 -11.71 3.50 5.21
CA ALA A 147 -11.41 3.87 6.59
C ALA A 147 -9.97 3.51 7.00
N GLY A 148 -9.54 2.28 6.72
CA GLY A 148 -8.21 1.77 7.10
C GLY A 148 -7.08 2.45 6.34
N GLU A 149 -7.28 2.73 5.06
CA GLU A 149 -6.35 3.49 4.23
C GLU A 149 -6.15 4.91 4.75
N ALA A 150 -7.26 5.63 5.02
CA ALA A 150 -7.19 7.00 5.51
C ALA A 150 -6.60 7.08 6.92
N SER A 151 -6.96 6.14 7.81
CA SER A 151 -6.39 6.00 9.14
C SER A 151 -4.88 5.78 9.09
N THR A 152 -4.41 4.78 8.33
CA THR A 152 -2.98 4.47 8.20
C THR A 152 -2.19 5.63 7.59
N ARG A 153 -2.77 6.33 6.61
CA ARG A 153 -2.14 7.54 6.04
C ARG A 153 -2.07 8.70 7.02
N ALA A 154 -3.06 8.87 7.90
CA ALA A 154 -3.05 9.90 8.93
C ALA A 154 -2.05 9.56 10.04
N GLU A 155 -2.01 8.30 10.49
CA GLU A 155 -1.02 7.75 11.43
C GLU A 155 0.41 7.97 10.92
N ALA A 156 0.68 7.61 9.66
CA ALA A 156 1.99 7.79 9.04
C ALA A 156 2.44 9.26 8.92
N LYS A 157 1.49 10.21 8.97
CA LYS A 157 1.75 11.66 8.99
C LYS A 157 1.88 12.23 10.40
N GLY A 158 1.80 11.40 11.44
CA GLY A 158 1.83 11.83 12.84
C GLY A 158 0.61 12.64 13.26
N ALA A 159 -0.53 12.43 12.60
CA ALA A 159 -1.76 13.14 12.90
C ALA A 159 -2.26 12.84 14.32
N THR A 160 -2.91 13.80 14.97
CA THR A 160 -3.53 13.59 16.30
C THR A 160 -4.68 12.59 16.21
N GLN A 161 -5.15 12.09 17.35
CA GLN A 161 -6.26 11.14 17.39
C GLN A 161 -7.52 11.69 16.68
N ASP A 162 -7.94 12.91 17.01
CA ASP A 162 -9.11 13.53 16.39
C ASP A 162 -8.95 13.67 14.86
N GLN A 163 -7.73 13.99 14.40
CA GLN A 163 -7.42 14.06 12.98
C GLN A 163 -7.48 12.67 12.31
N GLN A 164 -7.00 11.63 12.99
CA GLN A 164 -7.10 10.24 12.51
C GLN A 164 -8.55 9.77 12.46
N THR A 165 -9.36 10.07 13.47
CA THR A 165 -10.80 9.76 13.48
C THR A 165 -11.53 10.47 12.34
N LEU A 166 -11.28 11.77 12.15
CA LEU A 166 -11.87 12.52 11.05
C LEU A 166 -11.42 11.99 9.69
N ALA A 167 -10.13 11.66 9.54
CA ALA A 167 -9.61 11.03 8.33
C ALA A 167 -10.25 9.66 8.09
N THR A 168 -10.43 8.85 9.13
CA THR A 168 -11.08 7.54 9.06
C THR A 168 -12.51 7.67 8.57
N ILE A 169 -13.30 8.60 9.14
CA ILE A 169 -14.68 8.88 8.71
C ILE A 169 -14.72 9.35 7.26
N GLY A 170 -13.84 10.28 6.89
CA GLY A 170 -13.72 10.73 5.50
C GLY A 170 -13.34 9.59 4.55
N GLY A 171 -12.42 8.72 4.98
CA GLY A 171 -12.01 7.52 4.27
C GLY A 171 -13.15 6.55 4.05
N THR A 172 -14.00 6.31 5.05
CA THR A 172 -15.23 5.51 4.92
C THR A 172 -16.11 6.04 3.77
N ALA A 173 -16.35 7.36 3.74
CA ALA A 173 -17.16 7.98 2.69
C ALA A 173 -16.52 7.81 1.30
N VAL A 174 -15.20 8.01 1.19
CA VAL A 174 -14.45 7.80 -0.05
C VAL A 174 -14.59 6.35 -0.53
N GLY A 175 -14.33 5.37 0.34
CA GLY A 175 -14.45 3.95 -0.02
C GLY A 175 -15.87 3.58 -0.46
N LEU A 176 -16.90 4.11 0.21
CA LEU A 176 -18.29 3.92 -0.22
C LEU A 176 -18.57 4.50 -1.61
N THR A 177 -18.00 5.65 -1.95
CA THR A 177 -18.17 6.25 -3.29
C THR A 177 -17.44 5.46 -4.39
N GLU A 178 -16.31 4.83 -4.07
CA GLU A 178 -15.57 3.96 -4.99
C GLU A 178 -16.32 2.67 -5.36
N MET A 179 -17.35 2.30 -4.59
CA MET A 179 -18.21 1.15 -4.92
C MET A 179 -19.25 1.41 -5.99
N LEU A 180 -19.58 2.68 -6.28
CA LEU A 180 -20.64 3.01 -7.26
C LEU A 180 -20.36 2.41 -8.65
N PRO A 181 -19.14 2.51 -9.22
CA PRO A 181 -18.83 1.85 -10.49
C PRO A 181 -18.90 0.32 -10.42
N VAL A 182 -18.53 -0.28 -9.28
CA VAL A 182 -18.57 -1.74 -9.08
C VAL A 182 -20.01 -2.25 -9.09
N PHE A 183 -20.91 -1.58 -8.36
CA PHE A 183 -22.33 -1.95 -8.35
C PHE A 183 -22.98 -1.78 -9.72
N HIS A 184 -22.68 -0.68 -10.42
CA HIS A 184 -23.15 -0.47 -11.79
C HIS A 184 -22.70 -1.59 -12.74
N PHE A 185 -21.47 -2.09 -12.57
CA PHE A 185 -20.98 -3.20 -13.38
C PHE A 185 -21.62 -4.55 -13.01
N LEU A 186 -21.76 -4.86 -11.72
CA LEU A 186 -22.42 -6.08 -11.24
C LEU A 186 -23.87 -6.17 -11.72
N GLU A 187 -24.58 -5.05 -11.76
CA GLU A 187 -25.96 -4.98 -12.26
C GLU A 187 -26.05 -5.25 -13.76
N LYS A 188 -25.02 -4.87 -14.54
CA LYS A 188 -24.94 -5.22 -15.96
C LYS A 188 -24.61 -6.70 -16.22
N LEU A 189 -23.95 -7.38 -15.29
CA LEU A 189 -23.61 -8.81 -15.41
C LEU A 189 -24.74 -9.73 -14.96
N GLY A 190 -25.60 -9.26 -14.04
CA GLY A 190 -26.72 -10.02 -13.49
C GLY A 190 -28.09 -9.63 -14.05
N GLY A 191 -28.14 -8.77 -15.08
CA GLY A 191 -29.34 -8.37 -15.81
C GLY A 191 -29.55 -9.16 -17.09
#